data_AF-A0A2B7YCM1-F1
#
_entry.id   AF-A0A2B7YCM1-F1
#
_cell.length_a   1.000
_cell.length_b   1.000
_cell.length_c   1.000
_cell.angle_alpha   90.00
_cell.angle_beta   90.00
_cell.angle_gamma   90.00
#
_symmetry.space_group_name_H-M   'P 1'
#
loop_
_entity.id
_entity.type
_entity.pdbx_description
1 polymer ?
#
loop_
_entity_poly.entity_id
_entity_poly.type
_entity_poly.pdbx_seq_one_letter_code
_entity_poly.pdbx_strand_id
1 'polypeptide(L)'
;MQRAVAVAPDPVLVMNRARALHQIPRDLRGLLHRVAIGIKDIIRTKVWLSHLQRTSNAFDSSAVAILRAAGALIIGKRTTTEFTLTNSGPDNTNPHGPNRTPVGSSCGSAAAVADLQVSLSLGSQTGGSIIRPASFTGVFAMKPTWNAISLEGQKSFSPTFDTFGLFSQHRGLAATCGRLCPRGR
;
A
#
# COMPACT_ATOMS: atom_id res chain seq x y z
N MET A 1 -20.18 -1.98 11.31
CA MET A 1 -18.96 -2.70 10.93
C MET A 1 -18.39 -2.03 9.69
N GLN A 2 -17.27 -1.30 9.80
CA GLN A 2 -16.70 -0.53 8.68
C GLN A 2 -15.96 -1.47 7.71
N ARG A 3 -16.31 -1.39 6.43
CA ARG A 3 -15.68 -2.19 5.36
C ARG A 3 -14.42 -1.46 4.87
N ALA A 4 -13.28 -1.64 5.54
CA ALA A 4 -12.01 -1.38 4.87
C ALA A 4 -11.63 -2.63 4.07
N VAL A 5 -11.89 -2.55 2.77
CA VAL A 5 -11.89 -3.69 1.85
C VAL A 5 -10.44 -4.06 1.48
N ALA A 6 -9.95 -5.12 2.11
CA ALA A 6 -8.81 -5.88 1.60
C ALA A 6 -9.27 -6.74 0.42
N VAL A 7 -8.56 -6.67 -0.70
CA VAL A 7 -8.69 -7.64 -1.78
C VAL A 7 -7.74 -8.79 -1.40
N ALA A 8 -8.29 -9.99 -1.16
CA ALA A 8 -7.53 -11.20 -0.85
C ALA A 8 -6.61 -11.16 0.41
N PRO A 9 -7.15 -10.98 1.63
CA PRO A 9 -6.42 -11.43 2.81
C PRO A 9 -6.51 -12.95 2.91
N ASP A 10 -5.40 -13.67 2.79
CA ASP A 10 -5.27 -15.09 3.18
C ASP A 10 -4.70 -15.11 4.60
N PRO A 11 -5.54 -15.33 5.63
CA PRO A 11 -5.09 -15.28 7.01
C PRO A 11 -4.03 -16.34 7.32
N VAL A 12 -4.10 -17.51 6.69
CA VAL A 12 -3.14 -18.60 6.91
C VAL A 12 -1.77 -18.18 6.36
N LEU A 13 -1.72 -17.64 5.14
CA LEU A 13 -0.48 -17.13 4.55
C LEU A 13 0.11 -15.97 5.38
N VAL A 14 -0.73 -15.03 5.83
CA VAL A 14 -0.28 -13.90 6.68
C VAL A 14 0.29 -14.41 8.00
N MET A 15 -0.40 -15.35 8.67
CA MET A 15 0.06 -15.90 9.94
C MET A 15 1.34 -16.72 9.79
N ASN A 16 1.48 -17.51 8.71
CA ASN A 16 2.70 -18.24 8.42
C ASN A 16 3.89 -17.29 8.18
N ARG A 17 3.67 -16.18 7.45
CA ARG A 17 4.69 -15.14 7.27
C ARG A 17 5.04 -14.44 8.57
N ALA A 18 4.05 -14.11 9.39
CA ALA A 18 4.28 -13.50 10.71
C ALA A 18 5.13 -14.40 11.61
N ARG A 19 4.83 -15.71 11.65
CA ARG A 19 5.64 -16.71 12.37
C ARG A 19 7.05 -16.80 11.83
N ALA A 20 7.24 -16.83 10.51
CA ALA A 20 8.56 -16.84 9.90
C ALA A 20 9.38 -15.60 10.28
N LEU A 21 8.75 -14.42 10.30
CA LEU A 21 9.40 -13.18 10.78
C LEU A 21 9.79 -13.28 12.26
N HIS A 22 8.99 -13.92 13.12
CA HIS A 22 9.34 -14.07 14.55
C HIS A 22 10.64 -14.85 14.77
N GLN A 23 10.98 -15.77 13.88
CA GLN A 23 12.19 -16.59 13.99
C GLN A 23 13.46 -15.85 13.57
N ILE A 24 13.36 -14.63 13.04
CA ILE A 24 14.54 -13.85 12.60
C ILE A 24 15.28 -13.28 13.84
N PRO A 25 16.57 -13.60 14.02
CA PRO A 25 17.44 -13.02 15.06
C PRO A 25 17.47 -11.49 15.01
N ARG A 26 17.63 -10.83 16.16
CA ARG A 26 17.50 -9.35 16.27
C ARG A 26 18.47 -8.58 15.37
N ASP A 27 19.70 -9.06 15.26
CA ASP A 27 20.79 -8.54 14.45
C ASP A 27 20.51 -8.62 12.94
N LEU A 28 19.62 -9.53 12.51
CA LEU A 28 19.21 -9.71 11.12
C LEU A 28 17.89 -9.00 10.78
N ARG A 29 17.31 -8.24 11.71
CA ARG A 29 16.01 -7.57 11.48
C ARG A 29 16.18 -6.29 10.69
N GLY A 30 15.47 -6.21 9.56
CA GLY A 30 15.29 -4.96 8.84
C GLY A 30 14.43 -3.96 9.60
N LEU A 31 14.38 -2.73 9.11
CA LEU A 31 13.74 -1.62 9.85
C LEU A 31 12.22 -1.60 9.81
N LEU A 32 11.64 -2.38 8.90
CA LEU A 32 10.21 -2.61 8.85
C LEU A 32 9.85 -3.99 9.40
N HIS A 33 10.75 -4.60 10.17
CA HIS A 33 10.54 -5.94 10.72
C HIS A 33 9.21 -6.04 11.45
N ARG A 34 8.32 -6.91 10.93
CA ARG A 34 6.96 -7.16 11.43
C ARG A 34 5.99 -5.98 11.33
N VAL A 35 6.35 -4.89 10.64
CA VAL A 35 5.42 -3.80 10.33
C VAL A 35 4.41 -4.32 9.30
N ALA A 36 3.12 -4.25 9.65
CA ALA A 36 2.03 -4.64 8.77
C ALA A 36 1.82 -3.59 7.68
N ILE A 37 1.91 -3.99 6.40
CA ILE A 37 1.78 -3.11 5.25
C ILE A 37 0.66 -3.57 4.31
N GLY A 38 -0.20 -2.62 3.93
CA GLY A 38 -1.20 -2.80 2.86
C GLY A 38 -0.67 -2.33 1.50
N ILE A 39 -0.95 -3.05 0.42
CA ILE A 39 -0.46 -2.68 -0.92
C ILE A 39 -1.63 -2.42 -1.87
N LYS A 40 -1.73 -1.22 -2.46
CA LYS A 40 -2.75 -0.90 -3.47
C LYS A 40 -2.79 -1.93 -4.59
N ASP A 41 -3.99 -2.23 -5.06
CA ASP A 41 -4.23 -3.39 -5.91
C ASP A 41 -3.47 -3.39 -7.25
N ILE A 42 -3.23 -2.20 -7.83
CA ILE A 42 -2.49 -2.06 -9.09
C ILE A 42 -0.99 -2.38 -8.99
N ILE A 43 -0.46 -2.55 -7.79
CA ILE A 43 0.96 -2.75 -7.54
C ILE A 43 1.24 -4.24 -7.48
N ARG A 44 2.14 -4.76 -8.31
CA ARG A 44 2.41 -6.20 -8.34
C ARG A 44 2.93 -6.71 -7.00
N THR A 45 2.38 -7.85 -6.56
CA THR A 45 2.79 -8.53 -5.32
C THR A 45 2.70 -10.04 -5.54
N LYS A 46 3.83 -10.75 -5.42
CA LYS A 46 3.90 -12.20 -5.54
C LYS A 46 2.95 -12.88 -4.54
N VAL A 47 2.31 -13.95 -5.00
CA VAL A 47 1.32 -14.79 -4.29
C VAL A 47 -0.08 -14.17 -4.21
N TRP A 48 -0.22 -12.84 -4.25
CA TRP A 48 -1.53 -12.20 -4.11
C TRP A 48 -2.15 -11.87 -5.46
N LEU A 49 -3.42 -12.25 -5.63
CA LEU A 49 -4.24 -11.88 -6.76
C LEU A 49 -4.62 -10.41 -6.66
N SER A 50 -4.57 -9.70 -7.79
CA SER A 50 -5.19 -8.38 -7.92
C SER A 50 -6.64 -8.57 -8.33
N HIS A 51 -7.57 -7.76 -7.80
CA HIS A 51 -8.95 -7.74 -8.27
C HIS A 51 -9.04 -7.37 -9.76
N LEU A 52 -8.06 -6.61 -10.25
CA LEU A 52 -7.91 -6.21 -11.64
C LEU A 52 -7.14 -7.24 -12.49
N GLN A 53 -6.82 -8.43 -11.96
CA GLN A 53 -6.07 -9.45 -12.69
C GLN A 53 -6.47 -10.88 -12.26
N ARG A 54 -6.89 -11.71 -13.21
CA ARG A 54 -7.42 -13.06 -12.97
C ARG A 54 -6.36 -14.12 -12.58
N THR A 55 -5.08 -13.77 -12.57
CA THR A 55 -3.96 -14.70 -12.31
C THR A 55 -2.97 -14.15 -11.29
N SER A 56 -2.35 -15.05 -10.53
CA SER A 56 -1.38 -14.69 -9.47
C SER A 56 -0.08 -14.19 -10.08
N ASN A 57 0.57 -13.22 -9.43
CA ASN A 57 1.84 -12.68 -9.91
C ASN A 57 3.02 -13.59 -9.55
N ALA A 58 3.90 -13.84 -10.52
CA ALA A 58 5.13 -14.61 -10.32
C ALA A 58 6.21 -13.84 -9.53
N PHE A 59 6.19 -12.50 -9.59
CA PHE A 59 7.20 -11.62 -9.02
C PHE A 59 6.57 -10.45 -8.25
N ASP A 60 7.35 -9.79 -7.40
CA ASP A 60 6.96 -8.54 -6.75
C ASP A 60 7.26 -7.33 -7.65
N SER A 61 6.60 -6.20 -7.38
CA SER A 61 7.14 -4.90 -7.81
C SER A 61 8.43 -4.57 -7.06
N SER A 62 9.25 -3.68 -7.62
CA SER A 62 10.51 -3.26 -7.00
C SER A 62 10.30 -2.72 -5.58
N ALA A 63 9.32 -1.84 -5.39
CA ALA A 63 8.95 -1.30 -4.08
C ALA A 63 8.53 -2.39 -3.09
N VAL A 64 7.73 -3.37 -3.53
CA VAL A 64 7.28 -4.49 -2.68
C VAL A 64 8.46 -5.39 -2.29
N ALA A 65 9.39 -5.67 -3.21
CA ALA A 65 10.58 -6.44 -2.93
C ALA A 65 11.45 -5.76 -1.87
N ILE A 66 11.65 -4.44 -1.98
CA ILE A 66 12.38 -3.65 -0.99
C ILE A 66 11.69 -3.69 0.38
N LEU A 67 10.37 -3.51 0.44
CA LEU A 67 9.60 -3.62 1.70
C LEU A 67 9.78 -4.98 2.36
N ARG A 68 9.71 -6.07 1.58
CA ARG A 68 9.92 -7.44 2.09
C ARG A 68 11.34 -7.64 2.60
N ALA A 69 12.34 -7.18 1.85
CA ALA A 69 13.75 -7.24 2.27
C ALA A 69 13.99 -6.44 3.57
N ALA A 70 13.24 -5.34 3.79
CA ALA A 70 13.26 -4.59 5.04
C ALA A 70 12.50 -5.27 6.21
N GLY A 71 11.95 -6.48 6.00
CA GLY A 71 11.28 -7.27 7.03
C GLY A 71 9.77 -7.00 7.17
N ALA A 72 9.16 -6.27 6.23
CA ALA A 72 7.75 -5.93 6.30
C ALA A 72 6.83 -7.15 6.16
N LEU A 73 5.75 -7.15 6.93
CA LEU A 73 4.67 -8.11 6.81
C LEU A 73 3.59 -7.57 5.86
N ILE A 74 3.56 -8.06 4.63
CA ILE A 74 2.52 -7.69 3.66
C ILE A 74 1.26 -8.49 3.93
N ILE A 75 0.20 -7.83 4.41
CA ILE A 75 -1.01 -8.48 4.89
C ILE A 75 -2.14 -8.58 3.86
N GLY A 76 -2.00 -7.96 2.69
CA GLY A 76 -2.97 -8.09 1.61
C GLY A 76 -3.00 -6.91 0.65
N LYS A 77 -3.86 -7.03 -0.38
CA LYS A 77 -4.09 -5.98 -1.37
C LYS A 77 -5.15 -5.00 -0.87
N ARG A 78 -5.03 -3.74 -1.27
CA ARG A 78 -5.94 -2.66 -0.88
C ARG A 78 -6.73 -2.19 -2.09
N THR A 79 -8.03 -2.06 -1.91
CA THR A 79 -8.94 -1.59 -2.95
C THR A 79 -8.51 -0.27 -3.56
N THR A 80 -8.79 -0.14 -4.84
CA THR A 80 -8.54 1.04 -5.67
C THR A 80 -9.77 1.31 -6.52
N THR A 81 -9.94 2.54 -7.00
CA THR A 81 -10.90 2.81 -8.07
C THR A 81 -10.45 2.15 -9.36
N GLU A 82 -11.42 1.81 -10.23
CA GLU A 82 -11.13 1.07 -11.47
C GLU A 82 -10.17 1.86 -12.35
N PHE A 83 -9.11 1.20 -12.80
CA PHE A 83 -8.01 1.80 -13.58
C PHE A 83 -7.43 3.09 -12.98
N THR A 84 -7.61 3.32 -11.68
CA THR A 84 -7.19 4.53 -10.96
C THR A 84 -7.89 5.83 -11.36
N LEU A 85 -8.96 5.74 -12.16
CA LEU A 85 -9.60 6.86 -12.86
C LEU A 85 -10.86 7.38 -12.16
N THR A 86 -11.73 6.46 -11.73
CA THR A 86 -13.09 6.82 -11.33
C THR A 86 -13.13 7.42 -9.93
N ASN A 87 -14.13 8.28 -9.65
CA ASN A 87 -14.44 8.73 -8.29
C ASN A 87 -15.36 7.75 -7.55
N SER A 88 -16.06 6.88 -8.28
CA SER A 88 -16.78 5.71 -7.77
C SER A 88 -15.77 4.60 -7.49
N GLY A 89 -15.34 4.51 -6.23
CA GLY A 89 -14.55 3.38 -5.74
C GLY A 89 -15.40 2.15 -5.51
N PRO A 90 -14.77 1.00 -5.22
CA PRO A 90 -15.47 -0.16 -4.65
C PRO A 90 -16.18 0.24 -3.35
N ASP A 91 -17.07 -0.61 -2.83
CA ASP A 91 -17.83 -0.42 -1.58
C ASP A 91 -16.94 -0.32 -0.31
N ASN A 92 -16.02 0.63 -0.31
CA ASN A 92 -15.23 1.05 0.82
C ASN A 92 -15.84 2.31 1.43
N THR A 93 -15.81 2.32 2.75
CA THR A 93 -16.37 3.42 3.53
C THR A 93 -15.24 4.14 4.23
N ASN A 94 -15.44 5.43 4.48
CA ASN A 94 -14.51 6.20 5.26
C ASN A 94 -14.59 5.75 6.73
N PRO A 95 -13.46 5.54 7.43
CA PRO A 95 -13.46 5.21 8.84
C PRO A 95 -14.08 6.29 9.75
N HIS A 96 -14.27 7.51 9.24
CA HIS A 96 -15.01 8.58 9.95
C HIS A 96 -16.53 8.52 9.75
N GLY A 97 -17.05 7.56 8.97
CA GLY A 97 -18.49 7.33 8.85
C GLY A 97 -18.88 6.42 7.68
N PRO A 98 -19.81 5.47 7.89
CA PRO A 98 -20.18 4.47 6.87
C PRO A 98 -20.80 5.08 5.61
N ASN A 99 -21.42 6.26 5.72
CA ASN A 99 -22.03 6.97 4.59
C ASN A 99 -21.06 7.96 3.91
N ARG A 100 -19.78 7.92 4.25
CA ARG A 100 -18.75 8.81 3.73
C ARG A 100 -17.78 8.04 2.84
N THR A 101 -17.29 8.69 1.78
CA THR A 101 -16.28 8.11 0.90
C THR A 101 -14.87 8.38 1.43
N PRO A 102 -13.95 7.40 1.36
CA PRO A 102 -12.52 7.63 1.58
C PRO A 102 -11.83 8.25 0.35
N VAL A 103 -12.54 8.40 -0.77
CA VAL A 103 -12.13 8.98 -2.06
C VAL A 103 -10.97 8.25 -2.76
N GLY A 104 -10.99 8.30 -4.08
CA GLY A 104 -10.05 7.60 -4.94
C GLY A 104 -8.80 8.37 -5.38
N SER A 105 -7.84 7.66 -6.01
CA SER A 105 -7.94 6.24 -6.35
C SER A 105 -7.35 5.27 -5.31
N SER A 106 -6.55 5.73 -4.34
CA SER A 106 -5.97 4.86 -3.29
C SER A 106 -6.87 4.75 -2.05
N CYS A 107 -8.17 4.66 -2.27
CA CYS A 107 -9.22 4.65 -1.24
C CYS A 107 -9.00 3.57 -0.16
N GLY A 108 -8.75 2.32 -0.57
CA GLY A 108 -8.54 1.23 0.38
C GLY A 108 -7.23 1.36 1.17
N SER A 109 -6.20 1.97 0.59
CA SER A 109 -4.91 2.19 1.26
C SER A 109 -5.03 3.22 2.38
N ALA A 110 -5.74 4.33 2.13
CA ALA A 110 -5.97 5.37 3.12
C ALA A 110 -6.94 4.91 4.22
N ALA A 111 -8.07 4.30 3.84
CA ALA A 111 -9.05 3.77 4.77
C ALA A 111 -8.46 2.69 5.69
N ALA A 112 -7.64 1.78 5.16
CA ALA A 112 -7.02 0.72 5.97
C ALA A 112 -6.04 1.26 7.02
N VAL A 113 -5.33 2.34 6.71
CA VAL A 113 -4.47 3.00 7.69
C VAL A 113 -5.35 3.72 8.71
N ALA A 114 -6.35 4.49 8.26
CA ALA A 114 -7.28 5.23 9.11
C ALA A 114 -8.04 4.33 10.11
N ASP A 115 -8.40 3.12 9.69
CA ASP A 115 -9.08 2.10 10.50
C ASP A 115 -8.10 1.19 11.29
N LEU A 116 -6.82 1.58 11.38
CA LEU A 116 -5.78 0.86 12.13
C LEU A 116 -5.53 -0.60 11.70
N GLN A 117 -5.98 -0.99 10.51
CA GLN A 117 -5.74 -2.33 9.99
C GLN A 117 -4.28 -2.56 9.60
N VAL A 118 -3.58 -1.48 9.22
CA VAL A 118 -2.14 -1.46 8.93
C VAL A 118 -1.51 -0.17 9.43
N SER A 119 -0.26 -0.25 9.87
CA SER A 119 0.52 0.93 10.29
C SER A 119 1.01 1.77 9.10
N LEU A 120 1.09 1.15 7.92
CA LEU A 120 1.59 1.74 6.68
C LEU A 120 0.87 1.14 5.47
N SER A 121 0.62 1.92 4.43
CA SER A 121 0.19 1.36 3.15
C SER A 121 0.87 2.04 1.97
N LEU A 122 1.11 1.26 0.92
CA LEU A 122 1.64 1.73 -0.36
C LEU A 122 0.47 2.02 -1.30
N GLY A 123 0.52 3.16 -1.96
CA GLY A 123 -0.42 3.58 -2.98
C GLY A 123 0.27 4.18 -4.20
N SER A 124 -0.52 4.78 -5.09
CA SER A 124 -0.02 5.52 -6.24
C SER A 124 -0.83 6.79 -6.48
N GLN A 125 -0.18 7.80 -7.05
CA GLN A 125 -0.76 9.06 -7.42
C GLN A 125 -0.34 9.47 -8.83
N THR A 126 -1.34 9.89 -9.60
CA THR A 126 -1.17 10.58 -10.88
C THR A 126 -1.56 12.06 -10.73
N GLY A 127 -2.79 12.34 -10.28
CA GLY A 127 -3.31 13.71 -10.12
C GLY A 127 -3.81 14.08 -8.72
N GLY A 128 -3.64 13.20 -7.72
CA GLY A 128 -4.12 13.44 -6.35
C GLY A 128 -4.39 12.18 -5.53
N SER A 129 -4.22 11.00 -6.11
CA SER A 129 -4.65 9.72 -5.54
C SER A 129 -3.88 9.23 -4.31
N ILE A 130 -2.96 10.01 -3.77
CA ILE A 130 -2.37 9.82 -2.44
C ILE A 130 -2.87 10.91 -1.49
N ILE A 131 -2.69 12.19 -1.85
CA ILE A 131 -3.00 13.31 -0.97
C ILE A 131 -4.50 13.44 -0.70
N ARG A 132 -5.34 13.25 -1.70
CA ARG A 132 -6.80 13.40 -1.59
C ARG A 132 -7.44 12.32 -0.71
N PRO A 133 -7.15 11.01 -0.86
CA PRO A 133 -7.67 10.02 0.08
C PRO A 133 -7.19 10.27 1.53
N ALA A 134 -5.94 10.72 1.70
CA ALA A 134 -5.38 11.00 3.01
C ALA A 134 -6.11 12.15 3.74
N SER A 135 -6.44 13.22 3.02
CA SER A 135 -7.18 14.35 3.60
C SER A 135 -8.61 13.96 3.99
N PHE A 136 -9.25 13.05 3.25
CA PHE A 136 -10.59 12.57 3.56
C PHE A 136 -10.62 11.59 4.73
N THR A 137 -9.58 10.78 4.91
CA THR A 137 -9.52 9.78 5.99
C THR A 137 -8.69 10.23 7.20
N GLY A 138 -8.14 11.45 7.18
CA GLY A 138 -7.42 12.03 8.33
C GLY A 138 -6.10 11.32 8.67
N VAL A 139 -5.35 10.86 7.66
CA VAL A 139 -4.05 10.18 7.86
C VAL A 139 -2.90 10.96 7.24
N PHE A 140 -1.67 10.71 7.71
CA PHE A 140 -0.50 11.26 7.05
C PHE A 140 -0.26 10.55 5.72
N ALA A 141 0.16 11.30 4.72
CA ALA A 141 0.57 10.75 3.45
C ALA A 141 1.76 11.50 2.86
N MET A 142 2.56 10.76 2.08
CA MET A 142 3.70 11.30 1.37
C MET A 142 3.66 10.83 -0.08
N LYS A 143 3.66 11.80 -1.00
CA LYS A 143 3.98 11.59 -2.41
C LYS A 143 5.38 12.17 -2.66
N PRO A 144 6.42 11.34 -2.80
CA PRO A 144 7.77 11.82 -3.09
C PRO A 144 7.86 12.48 -4.47
N THR A 145 9.04 13.01 -4.78
CA THR A 145 9.40 13.46 -6.14
C THR A 145 9.09 12.37 -7.16
N TRP A 146 8.63 12.77 -8.34
CA TRP A 146 8.37 11.83 -9.43
C TRP A 146 9.63 11.00 -9.73
N ASN A 147 9.45 9.71 -10.00
CA ASN A 147 10.53 8.73 -10.21
C ASN A 147 11.50 8.52 -9.02
N ALA A 148 11.21 9.07 -7.83
CA ALA A 148 12.02 8.80 -6.64
C ALA A 148 11.93 7.33 -6.20
N ILE A 149 10.81 6.66 -6.46
CA ILE A 149 10.64 5.23 -6.24
C ILE A 149 10.31 4.60 -7.60
N SER A 150 11.04 3.55 -7.98
CA SER A 150 10.78 2.80 -9.22
C SER A 150 9.33 2.31 -9.26
N LEU A 151 8.65 2.57 -10.38
CA LEU A 151 7.28 2.11 -10.64
C LEU A 151 7.24 0.69 -11.21
N GLU A 152 8.37 0.00 -11.31
CA GLU A 152 8.44 -1.34 -11.88
C GLU A 152 7.45 -2.29 -11.18
N GLY A 153 6.55 -2.88 -11.98
CA GLY A 153 5.48 -3.75 -11.48
C GLY A 153 4.21 -3.01 -11.07
N GLN A 154 4.09 -1.69 -11.22
CA GLN A 154 2.80 -1.00 -11.19
C GLN A 154 2.07 -1.17 -12.53
N LYS A 155 0.75 -1.34 -12.52
CA LYS A 155 -0.06 -1.07 -13.72
C LYS A 155 -0.05 0.43 -14.01
N SER A 156 0.38 0.81 -15.21
CA SER A 156 0.50 2.20 -15.61
C SER A 156 -0.85 2.82 -15.92
N PHE A 157 -1.07 4.04 -15.45
CA PHE A 157 -2.17 4.90 -15.90
C PHE A 157 -1.61 6.08 -16.71
N SER A 158 -0.60 6.78 -16.17
CA SER A 158 0.10 7.84 -16.90
C SER A 158 1.59 7.82 -16.54
N PRO A 159 2.47 7.27 -17.41
CA PRO A 159 3.89 7.08 -17.09
C PRO A 159 4.62 8.35 -16.62
N THR A 160 4.22 9.52 -17.14
CA THR A 160 4.86 10.80 -16.84
C THR A 160 4.39 11.44 -15.54
N PHE A 161 3.31 10.93 -14.93
CA PHE A 161 2.74 11.49 -13.70
C PHE A 161 2.64 10.48 -12.55
N ASP A 162 2.55 9.19 -12.88
CA ASP A 162 2.43 8.13 -11.90
C ASP A 162 3.60 8.19 -10.90
N THR A 163 3.28 8.18 -9.62
CA THR A 163 4.25 8.23 -8.53
C THR A 163 3.74 7.33 -7.40
N PHE A 164 4.57 6.42 -6.90
CA PHE A 164 4.24 5.71 -5.66
C PHE A 164 4.19 6.66 -4.48
N GLY A 165 3.34 6.37 -3.51
CA GLY A 165 3.25 7.13 -2.28
C GLY A 165 2.86 6.25 -1.10
N LEU A 166 2.98 6.82 0.10
CA LEU A 166 2.79 6.11 1.37
C LEU A 166 1.71 6.80 2.20
N PHE A 167 0.97 6.00 2.99
CA PHE A 167 0.07 6.47 4.04
C PHE A 167 0.48 5.90 5.39
N SER A 168 0.38 6.68 6.46
CA SER A 168 0.67 6.23 7.83
C SER A 168 -0.14 7.00 8.88
N GLN A 169 -0.31 6.39 10.05
CA GLN A 169 -0.81 7.07 11.25
C GLN A 169 0.22 8.00 11.89
N HIS A 170 1.50 7.90 11.48
CA HIS A 170 2.59 8.63 12.11
C HIS A 170 3.31 9.52 11.10
N ARG A 171 3.90 10.62 11.61
CA ARG A 171 4.65 11.61 10.83
C ARG A 171 5.95 11.07 10.20
N GLY A 172 6.45 9.91 10.64
CA GLY A 172 7.74 9.32 10.23
C GLY A 172 7.82 8.78 8.80
N LEU A 173 6.91 9.17 7.90
CA LEU A 173 6.83 8.64 6.52
C LEU A 173 8.09 8.91 5.68
N ALA A 174 8.77 10.03 5.90
CA ALA A 174 9.97 10.40 5.14
C ALA A 174 11.10 9.36 5.31
N ALA A 175 11.29 8.82 6.52
CA ALA A 175 12.31 7.82 6.80
C ALA A 175 12.05 6.50 6.07
N THR A 176 10.78 6.10 5.97
CA THR A 176 10.35 4.93 5.20
C THR A 176 10.50 5.17 3.70
N CYS A 177 10.09 6.34 3.21
CA CYS A 177 10.21 6.72 1.80
C CYS A 177 11.67 6.71 1.33
N GLY A 178 12.59 7.27 2.12
CA GLY A 178 14.02 7.31 1.78
C GLY A 178 14.70 5.94 1.62
N ARG A 179 14.04 4.84 1.99
CA ARG A 179 14.52 3.47 1.78
C ARG A 179 13.97 2.83 0.51
N LEU A 180 12.81 3.28 0.06
CA LEU A 180 12.23 2.87 -1.22
C LEU A 180 12.87 3.62 -2.39
N CYS A 181 13.44 4.79 -2.11
CA CYS A 181 14.25 5.49 -3.09
C CYS A 181 15.60 4.80 -3.24
N PRO A 182 16.02 4.40 -4.46
CA PRO A 182 17.41 4.11 -4.68
C PRO A 182 18.20 5.37 -4.31
N ARG A 183 19.16 5.25 -3.40
CA ARG A 183 20.08 6.34 -3.11
C ARG A 183 20.94 6.53 -4.35
N GLY A 184 20.49 7.40 -5.27
CA GLY A 184 21.36 7.96 -6.29
C GLY A 184 22.49 8.70 -5.57
N ARG A 185 23.71 8.23 -5.77
CA ARG A 185 24.87 9.12 -5.79
C ARG A 185 24.79 9.96 -7.06
#